data_AF-A0A6B3FLM9-F1
#
_entry.id   AF-A0A6B3FLM9-F1
#
_cell.length_a   1.000
_cell.length_b   1.000
_cell.length_c   1.000
_cell.angle_alpha   90.00
_cell.angle_beta   90.00
_cell.angle_gamma   90.00
#
_symmetry.space_group_name_H-M   'P 1'
#
loop_
_entity.id
_entity.type
_entity.pdbx_description
1 polymer ?
#
loop_
_entity_poly.entity_id
_entity_poly.type
_entity_poly.pdbx_seq_one_letter_code
_entity_poly.pdbx_strand_id
1 'polypeptide(L)' 'DSTGYGRIVRDPATGAVTEIVEHKDATDEQRAIREINSGVFAFDGRLLGDALGKVRTDNSQGEEYLTDV' A
#
# COMPACT_ATOMS: atom_id res chain seq x y z
N ASP A 1 -17.00 -6.21 1.35
CA ASP A 1 -16.68 -4.91 1.98
C ASP A 1 -15.16 -4.74 1.98
N SER A 2 -14.66 -3.51 1.94
CA SER A 2 -13.22 -3.18 1.88
C SER A 2 -12.61 -2.94 3.27
N THR A 3 -13.41 -2.98 4.33
CA THR A 3 -12.92 -2.88 5.71
C THR A 3 -11.78 -3.88 5.97
N GLY A 4 -10.67 -3.38 6.53
CA GLY A 4 -9.48 -4.18 6.86
C GLY A 4 -8.45 -4.37 5.75
N TYR A 5 -8.73 -4.00 4.49
CA TYR A 5 -7.78 -4.13 3.38
C TYR A 5 -7.06 -2.82 3.05
N GLY A 6 -5.84 -2.88 2.50
CA GLY A 6 -5.19 -1.71 1.91
C GLY A 6 -5.96 -1.13 0.71
N ARG A 7 -5.96 0.19 0.56
CA ARG A 7 -6.62 0.94 -0.52
C ARG A 7 -5.65 1.23 -1.64
N ILE A 8 -6.00 0.90 -2.88
CA ILE A 8 -5.18 1.25 -4.05
C ILE A 8 -5.50 2.69 -4.44
N VAL A 9 -4.57 3.61 -4.23
CA VAL A 9 -4.70 5.00 -4.68
C VAL A 9 -4.09 5.13 -6.06
N ARG A 10 -4.78 5.83 -6.93
CA ARG A 10 -4.37 6.03 -8.33
C ARG A 10 -4.28 7.51 -8.66
N ASP A 11 -3.31 7.84 -9.49
CA ASP A 11 -3.23 9.15 -10.12
C ASP A 11 -4.44 9.34 -11.06
N PRO A 12 -5.26 10.40 -10.88
CA PRO A 12 -6.48 10.58 -11.67
C PRO A 12 -6.24 10.84 -13.16
N ALA A 13 -5.06 11.36 -13.55
CA ALA A 13 -4.77 11.73 -14.92
C ALA A 13 -4.24 10.54 -15.75
N THR A 14 -3.46 9.66 -15.12
CA THR A 14 -2.75 8.55 -15.76
C THR A 14 -3.31 7.19 -15.41
N GLY A 15 -4.03 7.07 -14.29
CA GLY A 15 -4.53 5.81 -13.73
C GLY A 15 -3.44 4.95 -13.07
N ALA A 16 -2.20 5.43 -13.00
CA ALA A 16 -1.09 4.73 -12.37
C ALA A 16 -1.33 4.57 -10.86
N VAL A 17 -0.92 3.43 -10.27
CA VAL A 17 -0.93 3.25 -8.82
C VAL A 17 0.12 4.17 -8.21
N THR A 18 -0.27 4.97 -7.22
CA THR A 18 0.63 5.90 -6.54
C THR A 18 1.02 5.41 -5.14
N GLU A 19 0.11 4.72 -4.47
CA GLU A 19 0.33 4.17 -3.13
C GLU A 19 -0.71 3.07 -2.83
N ILE A 20 -0.36 2.20 -1.88
CA ILE A 20 -1.31 1.31 -1.21
C ILE A 20 -1.37 1.73 0.25
N VAL A 21 -2.54 2.18 0.71
CA VAL A 21 -2.70 2.71 2.08
C VAL A 21 -3.44 1.71 2.94
N GLU A 22 -2.80 1.21 3.99
CA GLU A 22 -3.39 0.25 4.90
C GLU A 22 -4.63 0.79 5.61
N HIS A 23 -5.60 -0.09 5.89
CA HIS A 23 -6.91 0.34 6.39
C HIS A 23 -6.81 1.11 7.71
N LYS A 24 -5.80 0.88 8.55
CA LYS A 24 -5.66 1.59 9.82
C LYS A 24 -5.11 3.00 9.64
N ASP A 25 -4.26 3.19 8.64
CA ASP A 25 -3.58 4.46 8.36
C ASP A 25 -4.34 5.31 7.32
N ALA A 26 -5.33 4.74 6.63
CA ALA A 26 -6.15 5.45 5.65
C ALA A 26 -7.03 6.57 6.26
N THR A 27 -7.04 7.73 5.60
CA THR A 27 -7.99 8.82 5.87
C THR A 27 -9.42 8.41 5.51
N ASP A 28 -10.41 9.20 5.93
CA ASP A 28 -11.82 8.95 5.58
C ASP A 28 -12.06 8.95 4.07
N GLU A 29 -11.39 9.85 3.33
CA GLU A 29 -11.44 9.91 1.88
C GLU A 29 -10.82 8.65 1.25
N GLN A 30 -9.66 8.21 1.73
CA GLN A 30 -9.02 6.99 1.24
C GLN A 30 -9.86 5.75 1.57
N ARG A 31 -10.52 5.70 2.75
CA ARG A 31 -11.41 4.60 3.13
C ARG A 31 -12.61 4.43 2.19
N ALA A 32 -13.04 5.51 1.54
CA ALA A 32 -14.11 5.48 0.54
C ALA A 32 -13.70 4.81 -0.79
N ILE A 33 -12.40 4.66 -1.05
CA ILE A 33 -11.89 3.91 -2.20
C ILE A 33 -12.32 2.45 -2.05
N ARG A 34 -12.93 1.89 -3.12
CA ARG A 34 -13.42 0.51 -3.13
C ARG A 34 -12.44 -0.48 -3.74
N GLU A 35 -11.44 0.01 -4.45
CA GLU A 35 -10.35 -0.82 -4.95
C GLU A 35 -9.40 -1.18 -3.80
N ILE A 36 -9.11 -2.47 -3.66
CA ILE A 36 -8.35 -3.02 -2.55
C ILE A 36 -7.10 -3.74 -3.03
N ASN A 37 -6.07 -3.72 -2.19
CA ASN A 37 -4.90 -4.57 -2.36
C ASN A 37 -5.24 -6.01 -1.95
N SER A 38 -5.04 -6.96 -2.87
CA SER A 38 -5.29 -8.39 -2.62
C SER A 38 -4.15 -9.09 -1.86
N GLY A 39 -3.03 -8.39 -1.63
CA GLY A 39 -1.84 -8.94 -0.97
C GLY A 39 -1.02 -9.90 -1.84
N VAL A 40 -1.25 -9.90 -3.16
CA VAL A 40 -0.52 -10.74 -4.11
C VAL A 40 0.32 -9.86 -5.02
N PHE A 41 1.63 -10.07 -5.02
CA PHE A 41 2.58 -9.27 -5.77
C PHE A 41 3.54 -10.13 -6.59
N ALA A 42 4.04 -9.56 -7.68
CA ALA A 42 5.14 -10.12 -8.47
C ALA A 42 6.16 -9.01 -8.73
N PHE A 43 7.40 -9.22 -8.28
CA PHE A 43 8.47 -8.23 -8.34
C PHE A 43 9.70 -8.79 -9.05
N ASP A 44 10.55 -7.90 -9.57
CA ASP A 44 11.94 -8.24 -9.79
C ASP A 44 12.62 -8.48 -8.42
N GLY A 45 13.28 -9.61 -8.27
CA GLY A 45 13.83 -10.03 -6.98
C GLY A 45 14.97 -9.16 -6.46
N ARG A 46 15.76 -8.53 -7.34
CA ARG A 46 16.84 -7.63 -6.93
C ARG A 46 16.27 -6.31 -6.45
N LEU A 47 15.35 -5.76 -7.21
CA LEU A 47 14.67 -4.51 -6.85
C LEU A 47 13.91 -4.65 -5.53
N LEU A 48 13.23 -5.79 -5.32
CA LEU A 48 12.58 -6.09 -4.05
C LEU A 48 13.60 -6.15 -2.89
N GLY A 49 14.73 -6.85 -3.08
CA GLY A 49 15.77 -6.93 -2.06
C GLY A 49 16.31 -5.56 -1.64
N ASP A 50 16.58 -4.69 -2.62
CA ASP A 50 17.06 -3.33 -2.37
C ASP A 50 16.02 -2.44 -1.68
N ALA A 51 14.74 -2.64 -1.98
CA ALA A 51 13.65 -1.86 -1.41
C ALA A 51 13.30 -2.31 0.02
N LEU A 52 13.33 -3.62 0.30
CA LEU A 52 13.09 -4.15 1.65
C LEU A 52 14.03 -3.56 2.70
N GLY A 53 15.29 -3.29 2.35
CA GLY A 53 16.26 -2.65 3.24
C GLY A 53 15.92 -1.19 3.61
N LYS A 54 14.90 -0.59 2.99
CA LYS A 54 14.45 0.79 3.20
C LYS A 54 13.11 0.88 3.93
N VAL A 55 12.41 -0.24 4.11
CA VAL A 55 11.13 -0.28 4.82
C VAL A 55 11.33 0.17 6.27
N ARG A 56 10.35 0.91 6.79
CA ARG A 56 10.39 1.50 8.13
C ARG A 56 9.13 1.10 8.89
N THR A 57 9.19 1.21 10.20
CA THR A 57 8.06 0.97 11.11
C THR A 57 7.33 2.26 11.48
N ASP A 58 7.38 3.29 10.62
CA ASP A 58 6.79 4.60 10.89
C ASP A 58 5.31 4.62 10.43
N ASN A 59 4.51 3.75 11.05
CA ASN A 59 3.06 3.65 10.84
C ASN A 59 2.35 3.44 12.18
N SER A 60 1.02 3.48 12.18
CA SER A 60 0.21 3.38 13.40
C SER A 60 0.38 2.06 14.16
N GLN A 61 0.92 1.01 13.53
CA GLN A 61 1.15 -0.30 14.16
C GLN A 61 2.60 -0.54 14.56
N GLY A 62 3.55 0.26 14.07
CA GLY A 62 4.98 0.02 14.30
C GLY A 62 5.52 -1.21 13.57
N GLU A 63 4.93 -1.60 12.45
CA GLU A 63 5.27 -2.82 11.69
C GLU A 63 5.93 -2.51 10.36
N GLU A 64 6.61 -3.47 9.74
CA GLU A 64 7.13 -3.31 8.37
C GLU A 64 6.05 -3.69 7.37
N TYR A 65 5.56 -2.72 6.59
CA TYR A 65 4.57 -2.99 5.55
C TYR A 65 5.25 -3.23 4.20
N LEU A 66 4.92 -4.36 3.58
CA LEU A 66 5.34 -4.65 2.21
C LEU A 66 4.72 -3.67 1.20
N THR A 67 3.60 -3.02 1.55
CA THR A 67 2.96 -2.00 0.70
C THR A 67 3.76 -0.71 0.58
N ASP A 68 4.76 -0.53 1.43
CA ASP A 68 5.64 0.65 1.44
C ASP A 68 6.88 0.46 0.53
N VAL A 69 6.95 -0.68 -0.17
CA VAL A 69 8.00 -1.04 -1.15
C VAL A 69 7.71 -0.47 -2.54
#